data_AF-A0A382PSU6-F1
#
_entry.id   AF-A0A382PSU6-F1
#
_cell.length_a   1.000
_cell.length_b   1.000
_cell.length_c   1.000
_cell.angle_alpha   90.00
_cell.angle_beta   90.00
_cell.angle_gamma   90.00
#
_symmetry.space_group_name_H-M   'P 1'
#
loop_
_entity.id
_entity.type
_entity.pdbx_description
1 polymer ?
#
loop_
_entity_poly.entity_id
_entity_poly.type
_entity_poly.pdbx_seq_one_letter_code
_entity_poly.pdbx_strand_id
1 'polypeptide(L)' 'MITGGTGSFGKHFIKKILDLYKPKKLIVYSRDELKQYEMQKDF' A
#
# COMPACT_ATOMS: atom_id res chain seq x y z
N MET A 1 0.88 -5.92 -8.15
CA MET A 1 1.86 -4.81 -7.98
C MET A 1 1.08 -3.52 -8.05
N ILE A 2 1.26 -2.61 -7.10
CA ILE A 2 0.58 -1.30 -7.07
C ILE A 2 1.64 -0.21 -7.16
N THR A 3 1.55 0.64 -8.19
CA THR A 3 2.42 1.80 -8.39
C THR A 3 1.74 3.06 -7.87
N GLY A 4 2.44 3.87 -7.06
CA GLY A 4 1.84 5.04 -6.41
C GLY A 4 0.90 4.69 -5.25
N GLY A 5 1.05 3.49 -4.66
CA GLY A 5 0.18 3.00 -3.60
C GLY A 5 0.29 3.74 -2.27
N THR A 6 1.26 4.63 -2.12
CA THR A 6 1.46 5.48 -0.93
C THR A 6 0.56 6.71 -0.89
N GLY A 7 -0.12 7.05 -1.99
CA GLY A 7 -1.12 8.12 -2.02
C GLY A 7 -2.43 7.73 -1.32
N SER A 8 -3.31 8.71 -1.08
CA SER A 8 -4.59 8.51 -0.40
C SER A 8 -5.43 7.38 -1.01
N PHE A 9 -5.58 7.38 -2.33
CA PHE A 9 -6.31 6.31 -3.03
C PHE A 9 -5.64 4.94 -2.84
N GLY A 10 -4.32 4.87 -2.98
CA GLY A 10 -3.55 3.64 -2.86
C GLY A 10 -3.69 3.01 -1.47
N LYS A 11 -3.56 3.82 -0.41
CA LYS A 11 -3.76 3.37 0.98
C LYS A 11 -5.16 2.79 1.19
N HIS A 12 -6.21 3.48 0.74
CA HIS A 12 -7.59 2.99 0.86
C HIS A 12 -7.82 1.70 0.07
N PHE A 13 -7.31 1.63 -1.16
CA PHE A 13 -7.43 0.44 -2.00
C PHE A 13 -6.72 -0.76 -1.38
N ILE A 14 -5.51 -0.58 -0.86
CA ILE A 14 -4.73 -1.64 -0.20
C ILE A 14 -5.45 -2.14 1.05
N LYS A 15 -5.95 -1.23 1.89
CA LYS A 15 -6.76 -1.60 3.06
C LYS A 15 -7.94 -2.48 2.65
N LYS A 16 -8.71 -2.06 1.65
CA LYS A 16 -9.86 -2.82 1.15
C LYS A 16 -9.47 -4.19 0.58
N ILE A 17 -8.32 -4.31 -0.09
CA ILE A 17 -7.80 -5.59 -0.58
C ILE A 17 -7.44 -6.51 0.59
N LEU A 18 -6.76 -6.00 1.62
CA LEU A 18 -6.37 -6.78 2.79
C LEU A 18 -7.57 -7.19 3.66
N ASP A 19 -8.63 -6.39 3.68
CA ASP A 19 -9.88 -6.70 4.39
C ASP A 19 -10.69 -7.79 3.66
N LEU A 20 -10.76 -7.73 2.32
CA LEU A 20 -11.59 -8.62 1.52
C LEU A 20 -10.87 -9.91 1.08
N TYR A 21 -9.54 -9.90 1.06
CA TYR A 21 -8.73 -10.98 0.50
C TYR A 21 -7.50 -11.27 1.35
N LYS A 22 -6.97 -12.49 1.22
CA LYS A 22 -5.69 -12.90 1.82
C LYS A 22 -4.65 -13.14 0.71
N PRO A 23 -4.08 -12.08 0.12
CA PRO A 23 -3.08 -12.24 -0.93
C PRO A 23 -1.82 -12.91 -0.36
N LYS A 24 -1.23 -13.85 -1.11
CA LYS A 24 0.05 -14.47 -0.73
C LYS A 24 1.21 -13.46 -0.68
N LYS A 25 1.13 -12.40 -1.48
CA LYS A 25 2.12 -11.32 -1.54
C LYS A 25 1.47 -10.05 -2.10
N LEU A 26 1.70 -8.91 -1.45
CA LEU A 26 1.34 -7.58 -1.94
C LEU A 26 2.60 -6.73 -2.05
N ILE A 27 2.84 -6.15 -3.22
CA ILE A 27 4.01 -5.30 -3.50
C ILE A 27 3.52 -3.91 -3.88
N VAL A 28 3.98 -2.92 -3.14
CA VAL A 28 3.65 -1.50 -3.31
C VAL A 28 4.93 -0.74 -3.67
N TYR A 29 4.90 -0.02 -4.78
CA TYR A 29 6.03 0.75 -5.28
C TYR A 29 5.70 2.24 -5.26
N SER A 30 6.57 3.04 -4.66
CA SER A 30 6.49 4.50 -4.61
C SER A 30 7.86 5.09 -4.90
N ARG A 31 7.88 6.27 -5.53
CA ARG A 31 9.10 7.07 -5.72
C ARG A 31 9.39 8.00 -4.54
N ASP A 32 8.38 8.20 -3.69
CA ASP A 32 8.47 9.00 -2.46
C ASP A 32 8.80 8.05 -1.32
N GLU A 33 10.04 8.13 -0.84
CA GLU A 33 10.60 7.28 0.22
C GLU A 33 9.96 7.56 1.57
N LEU A 34 9.68 8.83 1.89
CA LEU A 34 9.07 9.23 3.16
C LEU A 34 7.68 8.60 3.31
N LYS A 35 6.84 8.73 2.28
CA LYS A 35 5.51 8.11 2.32
C LYS A 35 5.55 6.59 2.34
N GLN A 36 6.59 6.00 1.77
CA GLN A 36 6.79 4.55 1.83
C GLN A 36 7.18 4.12 3.25
N TYR A 37 8.03 4.89 3.93
CA TYR A 37 8.38 4.66 5.34
C TYR A 37 7.17 4.83 6.27
N GLU A 38 6.36 5.88 6.09
CA GLU A 38 5.11 6.05 6.85
C GLU A 38 4.15 4.89 6.63
N MET A 39 3.98 4.46 5.37
CA MET A 39 3.11 3.35 5.03
C MET A 39 3.55 2.03 5.69
N GLN A 40 4.85 1.79 5.86
CA GLN A 40 5.35 0.61 6.58
C GLN A 40 5.06 0.63 8.09
N LYS A 41 4.73 1.78 8.66
CA LYS A 41 4.29 1.86 10.07
C LYS A 41 2.78 1.69 10.21
N ASP A 42 2.03 2.12 9.20
CA ASP A 42 0.56 2.05 9.16
C ASP A 42 0.01 0.62 8.90
N PHE A 43 0.81 -0.25 8.28
CA PHE A 43 0.46 -1.62 7.85
C PHE A 43 1.45 -2.64 8.40
#